data_AF-A0A4Q5LXW0-F1
#
_entry.id   AF-A0A4Q5LXW0-F1
#
_cell.length_a   1.000
_cell.length_b   1.000
_cell.length_c   1.000
_cell.angle_alpha   90.00
_cell.angle_beta   90.00
_cell.angle_gamma   90.00
#
_symmetry.space_group_name_H-M   'P 1'
#
loop_
_entity.id
_entity.type
_entity.pdbx_description
1 polymer ?
#
loop_
_entity_poly.entity_id
_entity_poly.type
_entity_poly.pdbx_seq_one_letter_code
_entity_poly.pdbx_strand_id
1 'polypeptide(L)'
;MKVSVIIITILAIASIIVFNTFRTRVSSTIKSIVHGPFTIQMEKFSTRNFDINYGIVNHVSIKYSVLYKGNLVQFSKKLQNNTGYSHLWRVYILADAPTTTLIAGSQSLYLIREENSQVTVKPLDEQGYDFASLQFLDTDNGQPEKSFKVFMANGEDDKLESLKGGEYLLINQHTVLHVPTLKQYVINKNNNLIDNYSFQNDAGAIAFSPDKKWLAFIGEFAFYNTNEEPKYENAIVVYNYETDNGYAVPFSKINTRLKNQFYINRSWFETYFDWTPQNDTYTLQLKKLTRQPYWQGAYEDDGSVYEINYVKPEIQKTLIEFILKRYELSEKAILPGSEYSTDELNVMVKGLKLAVWYRKEERQLVFMKNVYEADSEAYTKIIHEIGDAFNKALNEGKYQNHFIED
;
A
#
# COMPACT_ATOMS: atom_id res chain seq x y z
N MET A 1 5.82 -25.44 63.30
CA MET A 1 5.98 -26.50 62.27
C MET A 1 4.75 -26.68 61.38
N LYS A 2 3.52 -26.83 61.91
CA LYS A 2 2.31 -27.06 61.10
C LYS A 2 1.93 -25.92 60.13
N VAL A 3 2.12 -24.65 60.51
CA VAL A 3 1.75 -23.49 59.66
C VAL A 3 2.70 -23.33 58.47
N SER A 4 4.00 -23.54 58.66
CA SER A 4 5.01 -23.43 57.59
C SER A 4 4.81 -24.49 56.50
N VAL A 5 4.40 -25.70 56.87
CA VAL A 5 4.08 -26.78 55.90
C VAL A 5 2.84 -26.42 55.07
N ILE A 6 1.82 -25.81 55.66
CA ILE A 6 0.62 -25.36 54.96
C ILE A 6 0.96 -24.26 53.94
N ILE A 7 1.77 -23.26 54.32
CA ILE A 7 2.17 -22.16 53.42
C ILE A 7 2.99 -22.68 52.24
N ILE A 8 3.95 -23.58 52.47
CA ILE A 8 4.76 -24.18 51.40
C ILE A 8 3.89 -25.00 50.46
N THR A 9 2.90 -25.73 50.99
CA THR A 9 1.98 -26.53 50.16
C THR A 9 1.09 -25.63 49.31
N ILE A 10 0.59 -24.52 49.86
CA ILE A 10 -0.20 -23.53 49.11
C ILE A 10 0.64 -22.88 48.00
N LEU A 11 1.88 -22.49 48.30
CA LEU A 11 2.79 -21.92 47.29
C LEU A 11 3.17 -22.93 46.20
N ALA A 12 3.37 -24.21 46.56
CA ALA A 12 3.64 -25.26 45.58
C ALA A 12 2.42 -25.54 44.69
N ILE A 13 1.21 -25.61 45.25
CA ILE A 13 -0.03 -25.77 44.50
C ILE A 13 -0.27 -24.55 43.60
N ALA A 14 -0.11 -23.33 44.12
CA ALA A 14 -0.20 -22.10 43.34
C ALA A 14 0.83 -22.08 42.20
N SER A 15 2.07 -22.51 42.46
CA SER A 15 3.12 -22.60 41.43
C SER A 15 2.79 -23.64 40.36
N ILE A 16 2.22 -24.79 40.73
CA ILE A 16 1.78 -25.82 39.76
C ILE A 16 0.58 -25.33 38.93
N ILE A 17 -0.37 -24.63 39.55
CA ILE A 17 -1.53 -24.05 38.86
C ILE A 17 -1.06 -22.96 37.90
N VAL A 18 -0.22 -22.03 38.36
CA VAL A 18 0.43 -21.00 37.54
C VAL A 18 1.17 -21.68 36.38
N PHE A 19 2.07 -22.63 36.65
CA PHE A 19 2.85 -23.31 35.62
C PHE A 19 1.99 -24.05 34.59
N ASN A 20 0.89 -24.70 35.00
CA ASN A 20 -0.05 -25.36 34.09
C ASN A 20 -0.96 -24.38 33.33
N THR A 21 -1.24 -23.20 33.88
CA THR A 21 -2.03 -22.14 33.24
C THR A 21 -1.19 -21.35 32.23
N PHE A 22 0.11 -21.21 32.49
CA PHE A 22 1.11 -20.63 31.59
C PHE A 22 1.70 -21.62 30.58
N ARG A 23 1.33 -22.91 30.65
CA ARG A 23 1.81 -23.92 29.69
C ARG A 23 1.19 -23.66 28.32
N THR A 24 2.02 -23.46 27.31
CA THR A 24 1.63 -23.27 25.91
C THR A 24 0.80 -24.49 25.47
N ARG A 25 -0.52 -24.33 25.36
CA ARG A 25 -1.37 -25.35 24.72
C ARG A 25 -1.30 -25.13 23.23
N VAL A 26 -0.88 -26.16 22.51
CA VAL A 26 -0.89 -26.20 21.05
C VAL A 26 -2.00 -27.13 20.63
N SER A 27 -3.02 -26.61 19.97
CA SER A 27 -3.99 -27.43 19.22
C SER A 27 -3.70 -27.27 17.74
N SER A 28 -3.57 -28.38 17.01
CA SER A 28 -3.51 -28.37 15.55
C SER A 28 -4.75 -29.02 14.94
N THR A 29 -5.25 -28.41 13.87
CA THR A 29 -6.29 -28.99 13.02
C THR A 29 -5.80 -28.97 11.59
N ILE A 30 -5.95 -30.08 10.87
CA ILE A 30 -5.51 -30.22 9.49
C ILE A 30 -6.73 -30.31 8.59
N LYS A 31 -6.78 -29.43 7.59
CA LYS A 31 -7.74 -29.46 6.51
C LYS A 31 -7.02 -29.78 5.21
N SER A 32 -7.57 -30.69 4.41
CA SER A 32 -7.01 -31.08 3.11
C SER A 32 -7.96 -30.67 1.99
N ILE A 33 -7.41 -30.06 0.95
CA ILE A 33 -8.15 -29.64 -0.25
C ILE A 33 -7.45 -30.29 -1.46
N VAL A 34 -8.23 -31.02 -2.27
CA VAL A 34 -7.72 -31.69 -3.47
C VAL A 34 -7.90 -30.78 -4.67
N HIS A 35 -6.86 -30.66 -5.49
CA HIS A 35 -6.88 -29.92 -6.75
C HIS A 35 -6.01 -30.65 -7.78
N GLY A 36 -6.65 -31.37 -8.71
CA GLY A 36 -5.96 -32.24 -9.66
C GLY A 36 -5.06 -33.28 -8.96
N PRO A 37 -3.79 -33.46 -9.36
CA PRO A 37 -2.87 -34.38 -8.70
C PRO A 37 -2.32 -33.87 -7.36
N PHE A 38 -2.69 -32.65 -6.95
CA PHE A 38 -2.22 -32.03 -5.72
C PHE A 38 -3.22 -32.15 -4.58
N THR A 39 -2.70 -32.29 -3.36
CA THR A 39 -3.45 -32.13 -2.12
C THR A 39 -2.79 -31.02 -1.31
N ILE A 40 -3.52 -29.94 -1.06
CA ILE A 40 -3.09 -28.82 -0.23
C ILE A 40 -3.54 -29.11 1.21
N GLN A 41 -2.59 -29.18 2.12
CA GLN A 41 -2.84 -29.32 3.55
C GLN A 41 -2.66 -27.98 4.25
N MET A 42 -3.67 -27.60 5.02
CA MET A 42 -3.70 -26.42 5.88
C MET A 42 -3.69 -26.88 7.32
N GLU A 43 -2.57 -26.68 8.01
CA GLU A 43 -2.42 -26.99 9.43
C GLU A 43 -2.54 -25.71 10.25
N LYS A 44 -3.67 -25.56 10.96
CA LYS A 44 -3.94 -24.42 11.83
C LYS A 44 -3.39 -24.72 13.23
N PHE A 45 -2.42 -23.94 13.67
CA PHE A 45 -1.89 -23.96 15.03
C PHE A 45 -2.52 -22.82 15.84
N SER A 46 -2.98 -23.14 17.04
CA SER A 46 -3.28 -22.13 18.05
C SER A 46 -2.28 -22.25 19.19
N THR A 47 -1.55 -21.18 19.46
CA THR A 47 -0.62 -21.06 20.59
C THR A 47 -1.15 -20.01 21.55
N ARG A 48 -1.09 -20.31 22.84
CA ARG A 48 -1.48 -19.39 23.91
C ARG A 48 -0.20 -18.89 24.59
N ASN A 49 0.12 -17.61 24.38
CA ASN A 49 1.32 -16.96 24.91
C ASN A 49 0.94 -15.85 25.89
N PHE A 50 1.84 -15.54 26.83
CA PHE A 50 1.70 -14.38 27.70
C PHE A 50 2.48 -13.21 27.12
N ASP A 51 1.77 -12.12 26.86
CA ASP A 51 2.30 -10.82 26.46
C ASP A 51 2.26 -9.88 27.68
N ILE A 52 3.35 -9.15 27.94
CA ILE A 52 3.45 -8.30 29.13
C ILE A 52 2.51 -7.08 29.09
N ASN A 53 2.10 -6.65 27.90
CA ASN A 53 1.22 -5.52 27.68
C ASN A 53 -0.25 -5.95 27.55
N TYR A 54 -0.50 -7.16 27.04
CA TYR A 54 -1.86 -7.63 26.70
C TYR A 54 -2.34 -8.83 27.52
N GLY A 55 -1.53 -9.35 28.43
CA GLY A 55 -1.85 -10.55 29.21
C GLY A 55 -1.81 -11.81 28.35
N ILE A 56 -2.75 -12.74 28.53
CA ILE A 56 -2.73 -13.98 27.76
C ILE A 56 -3.35 -13.76 26.37
N VAL A 57 -2.54 -13.92 25.33
CA VAL A 57 -2.91 -13.77 23.93
C VAL A 57 -2.93 -15.13 23.24
N ASN A 58 -3.96 -15.39 22.44
CA ASN A 58 -3.99 -16.54 21.54
C ASN A 58 -3.46 -16.10 20.17
N HIS A 59 -2.37 -16.71 19.73
CA HIS A 59 -1.90 -16.58 18.35
C HIS A 59 -2.41 -17.77 17.56
N VAL A 60 -2.94 -17.48 16.38
CA VAL A 60 -3.34 -18.50 15.41
C VAL A 60 -2.48 -18.31 14.18
N SER A 61 -1.84 -19.38 13.73
CA SER A 61 -1.08 -19.41 12.49
C SER A 61 -1.50 -20.61 11.65
N ILE A 62 -1.50 -20.44 10.32
CA ILE A 62 -1.71 -21.55 9.39
C ILE A 62 -0.41 -21.82 8.66
N LYS A 63 -0.02 -23.10 8.67
CA LYS A 63 1.04 -23.65 7.84
C LYS A 63 0.43 -24.38 6.66
N TYR A 64 0.92 -24.08 5.47
CA TYR A 64 0.55 -24.83 4.28
C TYR A 64 1.59 -25.90 3.94
N SER A 65 1.12 -26.98 3.31
CA SER A 65 1.96 -28.02 2.71
C SER A 65 1.27 -28.53 1.44
N VAL A 66 2.05 -28.89 0.42
CA VAL A 66 1.53 -29.40 -0.85
C VAL A 66 2.02 -30.82 -1.05
N LEU A 67 1.10 -31.74 -1.32
CA LEU A 67 1.40 -33.12 -1.65
C LEU A 67 1.09 -33.35 -3.12
N TYR A 68 1.95 -34.06 -3.83
CA TYR A 68 1.73 -34.55 -5.19
C TYR A 68 1.60 -36.07 -5.15
N LYS A 69 0.41 -36.58 -5.52
CA LYS A 69 0.09 -38.02 -5.46
C LYS A 69 0.47 -38.65 -4.10
N GLY A 70 0.17 -37.92 -3.01
CA GLY A 70 0.44 -38.34 -1.63
C GLY A 70 1.86 -38.07 -1.10
N ASN A 71 2.80 -37.61 -1.94
CA ASN A 71 4.18 -37.32 -1.52
C ASN A 71 4.38 -35.82 -1.29
N LEU A 72 5.05 -35.44 -0.20
CA LEU A 72 5.31 -34.04 0.13
C LEU A 72 6.21 -33.37 -0.91
N VAL A 73 5.70 -32.30 -1.53
CA VAL A 73 6.46 -31.45 -2.46
C VAL A 73 7.53 -30.69 -1.69
N GLN A 74 8.77 -30.76 -2.15
CA GLN A 74 9.91 -30.10 -1.54
C GLN A 74 10.13 -28.71 -2.15
N PHE A 75 10.48 -27.74 -1.31
CA PHE A 75 10.79 -26.37 -1.72
C PHE A 75 12.26 -26.06 -1.43
N SER A 76 12.79 -25.05 -2.12
CA SER A 76 14.12 -24.52 -1.84
C SER A 76 14.22 -23.98 -0.41
N LYS A 77 15.42 -24.04 0.18
CA LYS A 77 15.70 -23.42 1.49
C LYS A 77 15.57 -21.89 1.47
N LYS A 78 15.51 -21.28 0.28
CA LYS A 78 15.32 -19.85 0.07
C LYS A 78 13.85 -19.40 0.10
N LEU A 79 12.94 -20.23 0.61
CA LEU A 79 11.53 -19.87 0.80
C LEU A 79 11.37 -18.53 1.53
N GLN A 80 12.25 -18.29 2.50
CA GLN A 80 12.32 -17.09 3.31
C GLN A 80 13.68 -16.93 3.96
N ASN A 81 14.00 -15.72 4.36
CA ASN A 81 15.16 -15.37 5.18
C ASN A 81 14.69 -14.52 6.38
N ASN A 82 15.37 -14.62 7.52
CA ASN A 82 15.16 -13.74 8.69
C ASN A 82 13.76 -13.72 9.36
N THR A 83 12.86 -14.66 9.04
CA THR A 83 11.49 -14.68 9.59
C THR A 83 11.27 -15.76 10.66
N GLY A 84 12.23 -16.66 10.89
CA GLY A 84 12.14 -17.73 11.88
C GLY A 84 11.15 -18.87 11.55
N TYR A 85 10.34 -18.72 10.50
CA TYR A 85 9.51 -19.80 9.96
C TYR A 85 10.23 -20.52 8.79
N SER A 86 9.84 -21.76 8.49
CA SER A 86 10.46 -22.59 7.44
C SER A 86 9.42 -23.26 6.55
N HIS A 87 8.22 -22.68 6.47
CA HIS A 87 7.06 -23.31 5.86
C HIS A 87 6.26 -22.31 5.00
N LEU A 88 5.43 -22.84 4.10
CA LEU A 88 4.58 -22.05 3.22
C LEU A 88 3.56 -21.25 4.02
N TRP A 89 3.52 -19.94 3.79
CA TRP A 89 2.53 -19.05 4.41
C TRP A 89 1.19 -19.09 3.69
N ARG A 90 1.22 -19.23 2.36
CA ARG A 90 0.02 -19.33 1.52
C ARG A 90 0.25 -20.27 0.35
N VAL A 91 -0.86 -20.82 -0.13
CA VAL A 91 -0.98 -21.54 -1.40
C VAL A 91 -2.20 -20.96 -2.11
N TYR A 92 -2.05 -20.67 -3.39
CA TYR A 92 -3.10 -20.19 -4.26
C TYR A 92 -3.33 -21.18 -5.40
N ILE A 93 -4.58 -21.43 -5.74
CA ILE A 93 -4.95 -22.07 -7.01
C ILE A 93 -4.83 -21.03 -8.12
N LEU A 94 -4.11 -21.33 -9.20
CA LEU A 94 -4.10 -20.50 -10.40
C LEU A 94 -5.16 -21.04 -11.37
N ALA A 95 -6.39 -20.51 -11.27
CA ALA A 95 -7.56 -21.13 -11.88
C ALA A 95 -7.54 -21.12 -13.41
N ASP A 96 -7.00 -20.06 -14.01
CA ASP A 96 -7.00 -19.85 -15.46
C ASP A 96 -5.73 -20.39 -16.13
N ALA A 97 -4.91 -21.14 -15.40
CA ALA A 97 -3.76 -21.82 -15.96
C ALA A 97 -4.19 -22.97 -16.89
N PRO A 98 -3.40 -23.29 -17.94
CA PRO A 98 -3.73 -24.35 -18.89
C PRO A 98 -3.72 -25.77 -18.30
N THR A 99 -3.14 -25.92 -17.11
CA THR A 99 -3.02 -27.19 -16.37
C THR A 99 -3.18 -26.91 -14.89
N THR A 100 -3.50 -27.93 -14.08
CA THR A 100 -3.55 -27.80 -12.63
C THR A 100 -2.26 -27.19 -12.09
N THR A 101 -2.33 -25.96 -11.60
CA THR A 101 -1.18 -25.15 -11.24
C THR A 101 -1.45 -24.43 -9.93
N LEU A 102 -0.44 -24.39 -9.06
CA LEU A 102 -0.47 -23.67 -7.80
C LEU A 102 0.63 -22.61 -7.78
N ILE A 103 0.37 -21.52 -7.08
CA ILE A 103 1.41 -20.59 -6.62
C ILE A 103 1.51 -20.75 -5.12
N ALA A 104 2.70 -20.99 -4.59
CA ALA A 104 2.90 -21.17 -3.15
C ALA A 104 4.18 -20.52 -2.67
N GLY A 105 4.16 -20.03 -1.44
CA GLY A 105 5.36 -19.51 -0.82
C GLY A 105 5.10 -18.64 0.41
N SER A 106 6.09 -17.79 0.67
CA SER A 106 6.09 -16.81 1.77
C SER A 106 6.71 -15.50 1.30
N GLN A 107 8.02 -15.32 1.47
CA GLN A 107 8.76 -14.19 0.90
C GLN A 107 9.15 -14.47 -0.55
N SER A 108 9.59 -15.70 -0.82
CA SER A 108 9.77 -16.22 -2.18
C SER A 108 8.51 -16.96 -2.62
N LEU A 109 8.17 -16.86 -3.91
CA LEU A 109 7.02 -17.55 -4.50
C LEU A 109 7.47 -18.56 -5.55
N TYR A 110 6.77 -19.69 -5.60
CA TYR A 110 7.07 -20.81 -6.48
C TYR A 110 5.81 -21.21 -7.27
N LEU A 111 6.02 -21.50 -8.56
CA LEU A 111 5.04 -22.12 -9.43
C LEU A 111 5.15 -23.65 -9.31
N ILE A 112 4.05 -24.31 -8.96
CA ILE A 112 3.96 -25.75 -8.82
C ILE A 112 3.01 -26.28 -9.88
N ARG A 113 3.47 -27.22 -10.72
CA ARG A 113 2.63 -27.86 -11.74
C ARG A 113 3.10 -29.28 -12.05
N GLU A 114 2.26 -30.04 -12.74
CA GLU A 114 2.66 -31.32 -13.31
C GLU A 114 3.24 -31.10 -14.72
N GLU A 115 4.47 -31.57 -14.96
CA GLU A 115 5.10 -31.66 -16.28
C GLU A 115 5.52 -33.11 -16.49
N ASN A 116 5.08 -33.76 -17.58
CA ASN A 116 5.45 -35.14 -17.90
C ASN A 116 5.21 -36.14 -16.74
N SER A 117 4.06 -36.04 -16.05
CA SER A 117 3.73 -36.85 -14.86
C SER A 117 4.68 -36.71 -13.68
N GLN A 118 5.46 -35.63 -13.60
CA GLN A 118 6.30 -35.27 -12.47
C GLN A 118 5.93 -33.89 -11.93
N VAL A 119 6.04 -33.71 -10.61
CA VAL A 119 5.88 -32.38 -10.02
C VAL A 119 7.08 -31.53 -10.36
N THR A 120 6.82 -30.35 -10.90
CA THR A 120 7.81 -29.31 -11.13
C THR A 120 7.55 -28.17 -10.17
N VAL A 121 8.60 -27.74 -9.46
CA VAL A 121 8.59 -26.56 -8.58
C VAL A 121 9.60 -25.58 -9.13
N LYS A 122 9.13 -24.47 -9.71
CA LYS A 122 9.98 -23.43 -10.30
C LYS A 122 9.84 -22.14 -9.49
N PRO A 123 10.95 -21.47 -9.11
CA PRO A 123 10.83 -20.15 -8.50
C PRO A 123 10.17 -19.19 -9.49
N LEU A 124 9.22 -18.40 -9.02
CA LEU A 124 8.69 -17.23 -9.74
C LEU A 124 9.56 -16.01 -9.41
N ASP A 125 9.89 -15.85 -8.14
CA ASP A 125 10.85 -14.88 -7.65
C ASP A 125 11.37 -15.33 -6.27
N GLU A 126 12.68 -15.15 -6.03
CA GLU A 126 13.33 -15.49 -4.76
C GLU A 126 13.83 -14.20 -4.06
N GLN A 127 13.09 -13.72 -3.07
CA GLN A 127 13.47 -12.54 -2.27
C GLN A 127 13.58 -12.89 -0.77
N GLY A 128 14.45 -12.18 -0.05
CA GLY A 128 14.80 -12.52 1.33
C GLY A 128 14.61 -11.41 2.36
N TYR A 129 14.04 -10.26 1.98
CA TYR A 129 13.96 -9.11 2.87
C TYR A 129 12.53 -8.62 3.14
N ASP A 130 11.58 -8.87 2.22
CA ASP A 130 10.20 -8.40 2.37
C ASP A 130 9.16 -9.49 2.02
N PHE A 131 7.89 -9.23 2.35
CA PHE A 131 6.74 -10.04 1.98
C PHE A 131 6.60 -10.10 0.45
N ALA A 132 6.26 -11.29 -0.07
CA ALA A 132 5.92 -11.40 -1.48
C ALA A 132 4.70 -10.54 -1.82
N SER A 133 4.59 -10.09 -3.06
CA SER A 133 3.42 -9.39 -3.59
C SER A 133 2.92 -10.02 -4.88
N LEU A 134 1.62 -9.90 -5.10
CA LEU A 134 0.93 -10.38 -6.29
C LEU A 134 0.00 -9.27 -6.81
N GLN A 135 -0.08 -9.13 -8.12
CA GLN A 135 -0.94 -8.16 -8.77
C GLN A 135 -1.34 -8.66 -10.16
N PHE A 136 -2.64 -8.82 -10.43
CA PHE A 136 -3.10 -9.00 -11.81
C PHE A 136 -2.98 -7.68 -12.57
N LEU A 137 -2.48 -7.75 -13.80
CA LEU A 137 -2.14 -6.59 -14.62
C LEU A 137 -3.24 -6.18 -15.59
N ASP A 138 -4.25 -7.04 -15.80
CA ASP A 138 -5.21 -6.88 -16.89
C ASP A 138 -6.65 -7.25 -16.56
N THR A 139 -7.02 -7.35 -15.28
CA THR A 139 -8.37 -7.75 -14.84
C THR A 139 -9.39 -6.62 -14.87
N ASP A 140 -9.01 -5.37 -14.59
CA ASP A 140 -9.92 -4.22 -14.60
C ASP A 140 -9.86 -3.51 -15.95
N ASN A 141 -10.70 -3.95 -16.91
CA ASN A 141 -10.73 -3.38 -18.27
C ASN A 141 -9.35 -3.36 -18.96
N GLY A 142 -8.54 -4.40 -18.73
CA GLY A 142 -7.18 -4.50 -19.26
C GLY A 142 -6.14 -3.70 -18.47
N GLN A 143 -6.46 -3.29 -17.23
CA GLN A 143 -5.56 -2.54 -16.36
C GLN A 143 -5.25 -3.26 -15.04
N PRO A 144 -4.15 -2.87 -14.37
CA PRO A 144 -3.74 -3.53 -13.13
C PRO A 144 -4.73 -3.33 -11.99
N GLU A 145 -4.98 -4.41 -11.27
CA GLU A 145 -5.68 -4.40 -9.97
C GLU A 145 -4.76 -3.87 -8.86
N LYS A 146 -5.30 -3.73 -7.65
CA LYS A 146 -4.47 -3.39 -6.48
C LYS A 146 -3.52 -4.55 -6.15
N SER A 147 -2.23 -4.23 -6.00
CA SER A 147 -1.24 -5.17 -5.47
C SER A 147 -1.58 -5.56 -4.03
N PHE A 148 -1.36 -6.83 -3.68
CA PHE A 148 -1.52 -7.32 -2.32
C PHE A 148 -0.31 -8.13 -1.88
N LYS A 149 0.01 -8.03 -0.58
CA LYS A 149 1.10 -8.74 0.06
C LYS A 149 0.66 -10.14 0.50
N VAL A 150 1.56 -11.11 0.40
CA VAL A 150 1.35 -12.48 0.84
C VAL A 150 1.66 -12.60 2.33
N PHE A 151 0.61 -12.63 3.13
CA PHE A 151 0.71 -12.80 4.58
C PHE A 151 0.33 -14.21 5.02
N MET A 152 0.92 -14.65 6.13
CA MET A 152 0.54 -15.87 6.83
C MET A 152 -0.92 -15.77 7.29
N ALA A 153 -1.73 -16.80 7.04
CA ALA A 153 -3.13 -16.78 7.42
C ALA A 153 -3.31 -16.83 8.95
N ASN A 154 -4.27 -16.07 9.46
CA ASN A 154 -4.53 -15.87 10.90
C ASN A 154 -5.77 -16.64 11.42
N GLY A 155 -6.34 -17.55 10.63
CA GLY A 155 -7.36 -18.48 11.10
C GLY A 155 -8.83 -18.08 10.90
N GLU A 156 -9.10 -16.93 10.29
CA GLU A 156 -10.43 -16.58 9.78
C GLU A 156 -10.68 -17.18 8.37
N ASP A 157 -9.60 -17.47 7.65
CA ASP A 157 -9.62 -18.04 6.30
C ASP A 157 -9.63 -19.57 6.32
N ASP A 158 -10.82 -20.16 6.37
CA ASP A 158 -10.99 -21.60 6.19
C ASP A 158 -11.03 -22.01 4.70
N LYS A 159 -10.79 -21.08 3.76
CA LYS A 159 -10.88 -21.33 2.32
C LYS A 159 -9.52 -21.13 1.66
N LEU A 160 -9.21 -22.02 0.72
CA LEU A 160 -8.07 -21.84 -0.17
C LEU A 160 -8.43 -20.77 -1.20
N GLU A 161 -7.57 -19.78 -1.34
CA GLU A 161 -7.75 -18.69 -2.27
C GLU A 161 -7.39 -19.12 -3.71
N SER A 162 -8.03 -18.47 -4.67
CA SER A 162 -7.80 -18.70 -6.08
C SER A 162 -7.47 -17.38 -6.77
N LEU A 163 -6.36 -17.37 -7.50
CA LEU A 163 -5.97 -16.31 -8.42
C LEU A 163 -6.67 -16.57 -9.76
N LYS A 164 -7.48 -15.62 -10.21
CA LYS A 164 -8.31 -15.75 -11.41
C LYS A 164 -8.65 -14.39 -12.02
N GLY A 165 -9.04 -14.40 -13.29
CA GLY A 165 -9.60 -13.26 -14.03
C GLY A 165 -8.63 -12.53 -14.95
N GLY A 166 -7.32 -12.74 -14.81
CA GLY A 166 -6.30 -12.04 -15.60
C GLY A 166 -5.33 -12.99 -16.30
N GLU A 167 -4.76 -12.53 -17.41
CA GLU A 167 -3.78 -13.27 -18.19
C GLU A 167 -2.35 -12.99 -17.74
N TYR A 168 -2.11 -11.84 -17.10
CA TYR A 168 -0.79 -11.39 -16.69
C TYR A 168 -0.77 -11.14 -15.18
N LEU A 169 0.09 -11.89 -14.48
CA LEU A 169 0.29 -11.76 -13.04
C LEU A 169 1.69 -11.21 -12.78
N LEU A 170 1.78 -10.07 -12.12
CA LEU A 170 3.03 -9.51 -11.61
C LEU A 170 3.31 -10.08 -10.22
N ILE A 171 4.53 -10.58 -10.04
CA ILE A 171 5.04 -11.18 -8.82
C ILE A 171 6.22 -10.34 -8.32
N ASN A 172 6.14 -9.86 -7.09
CA ASN A 172 7.18 -9.07 -6.41
C ASN A 172 7.66 -7.85 -7.21
N GLN A 173 6.91 -7.40 -8.22
CA GLN A 173 7.36 -6.38 -9.19
C GLN A 173 8.64 -6.73 -9.96
N HIS A 174 9.00 -8.01 -9.96
CA HIS A 174 10.22 -8.52 -10.57
C HIS A 174 9.94 -9.57 -11.64
N THR A 175 8.79 -10.22 -11.61
CA THR A 175 8.45 -11.25 -12.59
C THR A 175 7.03 -11.08 -13.08
N VAL A 176 6.85 -11.06 -14.40
CA VAL A 176 5.54 -11.20 -15.05
C VAL A 176 5.36 -12.66 -15.44
N LEU A 177 4.31 -13.29 -14.93
CA LEU A 177 3.83 -14.60 -15.35
C LEU A 177 2.67 -14.42 -16.32
N HIS A 178 2.85 -14.86 -17.56
CA HIS A 178 1.74 -15.01 -18.49
C HIS A 178 1.00 -16.32 -18.17
N VAL A 179 -0.15 -16.22 -17.52
CA VAL A 179 -0.92 -17.34 -16.96
C VAL A 179 -1.31 -18.39 -18.00
N PRO A 180 -1.82 -18.03 -19.20
CA PRO A 180 -2.25 -19.01 -20.20
C PRO A 180 -1.13 -19.90 -20.74
N THR A 181 0.11 -19.40 -20.80
CA THR A 181 1.27 -20.19 -21.27
C THR A 181 2.23 -20.59 -20.15
N LEU A 182 2.02 -20.05 -18.95
CA LEU A 182 2.91 -20.15 -17.79
C LEU A 182 4.35 -19.71 -18.08
N LYS A 183 4.54 -18.83 -19.07
CA LYS A 183 5.84 -18.24 -19.41
C LYS A 183 6.16 -17.13 -18.41
N GLN A 184 7.40 -17.14 -17.92
CA GLN A 184 7.91 -16.19 -16.94
C GLN A 184 8.82 -15.18 -17.62
N TYR A 185 8.69 -13.92 -17.22
CA TYR A 185 9.51 -12.81 -17.69
C TYR A 185 10.04 -12.04 -16.49
N VAL A 186 11.33 -12.18 -16.20
CA VAL A 186 11.98 -11.43 -15.13
C VAL A 186 12.31 -10.03 -15.66
N ILE A 187 11.89 -9.00 -14.92
CA ILE A 187 12.06 -7.59 -15.25
C ILE A 187 13.12 -6.95 -14.35
N ASN A 188 13.88 -6.02 -14.93
CA ASN A 188 14.92 -5.24 -14.26
C ASN A 188 15.89 -6.11 -13.44
N LYS A 189 16.44 -7.15 -14.08
CA LYS A 189 17.26 -8.18 -13.43
C LYS A 189 18.46 -7.64 -12.64
N ASN A 190 19.00 -6.51 -13.08
CA ASN A 190 20.18 -5.89 -12.46
C ASN A 190 19.81 -4.80 -11.44
N ASN A 191 18.51 -4.56 -11.22
CA ASN A 191 18.01 -3.44 -10.43
C ASN A 191 18.62 -2.10 -10.88
N ASN A 192 18.68 -1.91 -12.19
CA ASN A 192 19.21 -0.69 -12.77
C ASN A 192 18.16 0.42 -12.66
N LEU A 193 18.66 1.64 -12.44
CA LEU A 193 17.86 2.84 -12.57
C LEU A 193 17.52 3.08 -14.04
N ILE A 194 16.33 3.60 -14.29
CA ILE A 194 15.87 3.98 -15.63
C ILE A 194 15.86 5.51 -15.67
N ASP A 195 16.75 6.09 -16.48
CA ASP A 195 16.97 7.55 -16.55
C ASP A 195 17.19 8.19 -15.15
N ASN A 196 17.90 7.47 -14.28
CA ASN A 196 18.15 7.80 -12.88
C ASN A 196 16.94 7.74 -11.92
N TYR A 197 15.82 7.15 -12.35
CA TYR A 197 14.68 6.87 -11.49
C TYR A 197 14.66 5.40 -11.06
N SER A 198 14.44 5.19 -9.76
CA SER A 198 14.14 3.88 -9.17
C SER A 198 12.62 3.69 -9.12
N PHE A 199 12.12 2.48 -9.36
CA PHE A 199 10.67 2.23 -9.40
C PHE A 199 10.23 1.01 -8.59
N GLN A 200 11.14 0.46 -7.77
CA GLN A 200 10.82 -0.60 -6.82
C GLN A 200 10.19 0.03 -5.59
N ASN A 201 8.86 0.11 -5.58
CA ASN A 201 8.06 0.57 -4.45
C ASN A 201 6.96 -0.45 -4.18
N ASP A 202 6.41 -0.57 -2.98
CA ASP A 202 5.43 -1.63 -2.69
C ASP A 202 4.06 -1.50 -3.39
N ALA A 203 3.83 -0.44 -4.18
CA ALA A 203 2.53 -0.16 -4.78
C ALA A 203 2.20 -1.03 -6.01
N GLY A 204 3.20 -1.56 -6.70
CA GLY A 204 3.01 -2.32 -7.94
C GLY A 204 2.89 -1.45 -9.19
N ALA A 205 2.48 -2.05 -10.31
CA ALA A 205 2.24 -1.34 -11.56
C ALA A 205 0.94 -0.52 -11.47
N ILE A 206 0.95 0.71 -11.99
CA ILE A 206 -0.24 1.59 -12.02
C ILE A 206 -1.00 1.53 -13.35
N ALA A 207 -0.33 1.08 -14.41
CA ALA A 207 -0.94 0.92 -15.72
C ALA A 207 -0.27 -0.17 -16.54
N PHE A 208 -1.06 -0.71 -17.47
CA PHE A 208 -0.60 -1.64 -18.49
C PHE A 208 -0.98 -1.09 -19.87
N SER A 209 -0.03 -1.12 -20.81
CA SER A 209 -0.28 -0.62 -22.15
C SER A 209 -1.37 -1.44 -22.87
N PRO A 210 -2.10 -0.85 -23.82
CA PRO A 210 -3.17 -1.56 -24.53
C PRO A 210 -2.71 -2.80 -25.30
N ASP A 211 -1.44 -2.83 -25.75
CA ASP A 211 -0.82 -4.00 -26.40
C ASP A 211 -0.25 -5.02 -25.41
N LYS A 212 -0.42 -4.80 -24.09
CA LYS A 212 0.04 -5.67 -23.00
C LYS A 212 1.54 -5.94 -23.01
N LYS A 213 2.35 -4.95 -23.39
CA LYS A 213 3.83 -5.06 -23.45
C LYS A 213 4.56 -4.16 -22.45
N TRP A 214 3.95 -3.07 -22.02
CA TRP A 214 4.59 -2.04 -21.21
C TRP A 214 3.86 -1.83 -19.90
N LEU A 215 4.60 -1.95 -18.80
CA LEU A 215 4.14 -1.67 -17.45
C LEU A 215 4.55 -0.25 -17.06
N ALA A 216 3.67 0.46 -16.38
CA ALA A 216 3.98 1.76 -15.79
C ALA A 216 4.12 1.62 -14.28
N PHE A 217 5.21 2.14 -13.72
CA PHE A 217 5.50 2.17 -12.30
C PHE A 217 5.76 3.61 -11.85
N ILE A 218 5.50 3.88 -10.58
CA ILE A 218 5.88 5.15 -9.96
C ILE A 218 7.39 5.13 -9.75
N GLY A 219 8.07 6.15 -10.26
CA GLY A 219 9.50 6.33 -10.14
C GLY A 219 9.89 7.49 -9.23
N GLU A 220 10.94 7.29 -8.44
CA GLU A 220 11.58 8.29 -7.60
C GLU A 220 13.02 8.49 -8.05
N PHE A 221 13.45 9.76 -8.14
CA PHE A 221 14.80 10.09 -8.55
C PHE A 221 15.81 9.61 -7.51
N ALA A 222 16.84 8.91 -7.97
CA ALA A 222 17.90 8.40 -7.11
C ALA A 222 18.91 9.51 -6.80
N PHE A 223 18.79 10.16 -5.64
CA PHE A 223 19.75 11.20 -5.22
C PHE A 223 21.11 10.64 -4.77
N TYR A 224 21.20 9.34 -4.46
CA TYR A 224 22.40 8.76 -3.84
C TYR A 224 23.56 8.49 -4.82
N ASN A 225 23.32 8.57 -6.12
CA ASN A 225 24.30 8.23 -7.15
C ASN A 225 24.69 9.40 -8.07
N THR A 226 24.15 10.60 -7.81
CA THR A 226 24.42 11.81 -8.59
C THR A 226 24.37 13.06 -7.72
N ASN A 227 25.12 14.09 -8.11
CA ASN A 227 25.02 15.43 -7.53
C ASN A 227 24.09 16.35 -8.36
N GLU A 228 23.45 15.80 -9.40
CA GLU A 228 22.50 16.55 -10.23
C GLU A 228 21.18 16.74 -9.47
N GLU A 229 20.71 17.99 -9.45
CA GLU A 229 19.34 18.28 -9.02
C GLU A 229 18.39 17.93 -10.17
N PRO A 230 17.47 16.96 -9.99
CA PRO A 230 16.54 16.63 -11.05
C PRO A 230 15.59 17.79 -11.26
N LYS A 231 15.20 18.01 -12.52
CA LYS A 231 14.09 18.94 -12.81
C LYS A 231 12.81 18.51 -12.08
N TYR A 232 12.58 17.19 -11.97
CA TYR A 232 11.43 16.62 -11.28
C TYR A 232 11.86 15.42 -10.43
N GLU A 233 11.40 15.38 -9.18
CA GLU A 233 11.73 14.30 -8.24
C GLU A 233 11.06 12.96 -8.60
N ASN A 234 9.98 13.01 -9.38
CA ASN A 234 9.19 11.86 -9.75
C ASN A 234 9.06 11.70 -11.27
N ALA A 235 8.94 10.44 -11.68
CA ALA A 235 8.62 10.06 -13.04
C ALA A 235 7.65 8.87 -13.04
N ILE A 236 7.00 8.63 -14.16
CA ILE A 236 6.46 7.30 -14.44
C ILE A 236 7.52 6.50 -15.18
N VAL A 237 8.02 5.43 -14.57
CA VAL A 237 8.94 4.52 -15.24
C VAL A 237 8.14 3.51 -16.04
N VAL A 238 8.43 3.44 -17.34
CA VAL A 238 7.74 2.57 -18.29
C VAL A 238 8.68 1.46 -18.68
N TYR A 239 8.24 0.21 -18.53
CA TYR A 239 9.09 -0.96 -18.63
C TYR A 239 8.49 -2.04 -19.52
N ASN A 240 9.25 -2.50 -20.51
CA ASN A 240 8.89 -3.62 -21.36
C ASN A 240 9.43 -4.92 -20.76
N TYR A 241 8.53 -5.75 -20.24
CA TYR A 241 8.91 -6.98 -19.53
C TYR A 241 9.48 -8.07 -20.44
N GLU A 242 9.21 -8.01 -21.76
CA GLU A 242 9.73 -9.00 -22.71
C GLU A 242 11.17 -8.70 -23.13
N THR A 243 11.53 -7.42 -23.25
CA THR A 243 12.83 -6.97 -23.74
C THR A 243 13.78 -6.48 -22.65
N ASP A 244 13.30 -6.34 -21.41
CA ASP A 244 14.08 -5.87 -20.25
C ASP A 244 14.62 -4.43 -20.43
N ASN A 245 13.84 -3.58 -21.12
CA ASN A 245 14.17 -2.18 -21.39
C ASN A 245 13.07 -1.24 -20.87
N GLY A 246 13.45 -0.01 -20.52
CA GLY A 246 12.50 1.00 -20.08
C GLY A 246 12.97 2.42 -20.36
N TYR A 247 12.07 3.37 -20.08
CA TYR A 247 12.33 4.81 -20.11
C TYR A 247 11.50 5.48 -19.03
N ALA A 248 11.90 6.67 -18.59
CA ALA A 248 11.14 7.47 -17.65
C ALA A 248 10.30 8.54 -18.36
N VAL A 249 9.15 8.86 -17.79
CA VAL A 249 8.34 10.03 -18.13
C VAL A 249 8.30 10.96 -16.91
N PRO A 250 9.30 11.85 -16.75
CA PRO A 250 9.35 12.81 -15.65
C PRO A 250 8.17 13.78 -15.68
N PHE A 251 7.65 14.14 -14.51
CA PHE A 251 6.49 15.04 -14.43
C PHE A 251 6.56 16.02 -13.25
N SER A 252 5.95 17.19 -13.44
CA SER A 252 5.81 18.19 -12.37
C SER A 252 4.67 17.83 -11.44
N LYS A 253 4.92 17.87 -10.12
CA LYS A 253 3.88 17.77 -9.09
C LYS A 253 2.83 18.86 -9.23
N ILE A 254 3.24 20.08 -9.62
CA ILE A 254 2.35 21.21 -9.80
C ILE A 254 1.44 21.00 -11.01
N ASN A 255 1.99 20.67 -12.18
CA ASN A 255 1.19 20.49 -13.40
C ASN A 255 0.30 19.25 -13.38
N THR A 256 0.65 18.25 -12.58
CA THR A 256 -0.16 17.03 -12.39
C THR A 256 -1.05 17.09 -11.15
N ARG A 257 -1.16 18.25 -10.50
CA ARG A 257 -1.95 18.44 -9.26
C ARG A 257 -1.63 17.40 -8.17
N LEU A 258 -0.41 16.88 -8.18
CA LEU A 258 0.01 15.83 -7.28
C LEU A 258 0.40 16.45 -5.93
N LYS A 259 -0.37 16.13 -4.90
CA LYS A 259 -0.15 16.62 -3.53
C LYS A 259 1.06 15.94 -2.89
N ASN A 260 1.03 14.61 -2.87
CA ASN A 260 2.10 13.74 -2.44
C ASN A 260 1.97 12.39 -3.17
N GLN A 261 2.96 11.52 -3.02
CA GLN A 261 3.02 10.23 -3.75
C GLN A 261 1.87 9.27 -3.46
N PHE A 262 1.21 9.37 -2.30
CA PHE A 262 0.06 8.51 -1.95
C PHE A 262 -1.19 8.82 -2.78
N TYR A 263 -1.25 9.98 -3.44
CA TYR A 263 -2.33 10.35 -4.36
C TYR A 263 -2.11 9.81 -5.79
N ILE A 264 -0.96 9.18 -6.06
CA ILE A 264 -0.72 8.53 -7.34
C ILE A 264 -1.53 7.24 -7.39
N ASN A 265 -2.71 7.32 -7.98
CA ASN A 265 -3.62 6.20 -8.22
C ASN A 265 -4.06 6.17 -9.68
N ARG A 266 -4.84 5.16 -10.04
CA ARG A 266 -5.29 4.94 -11.42
C ARG A 266 -5.99 6.16 -12.03
N SER A 267 -6.89 6.80 -11.29
CA SER A 267 -7.64 7.97 -11.78
C SER A 267 -6.72 9.17 -12.02
N TRP A 268 -5.75 9.39 -11.13
CA TRP A 268 -4.71 10.41 -11.35
C TRP A 268 -3.88 10.10 -12.60
N PHE A 269 -3.43 8.86 -12.76
CA PHE A 269 -2.64 8.44 -13.92
C PHE A 269 -3.39 8.71 -15.24
N GLU A 270 -4.65 8.28 -15.36
CA GLU A 270 -5.48 8.45 -16.57
C GLU A 270 -5.82 9.92 -16.86
N THR A 271 -5.79 10.77 -15.84
CA THR A 271 -5.99 12.21 -15.99
C THR A 271 -4.80 12.84 -16.70
N TYR A 272 -3.57 12.46 -16.34
CA TYR A 272 -2.35 13.19 -16.74
C TYR A 272 -1.47 12.46 -17.75
N PHE A 273 -1.70 11.18 -18.00
CA PHE A 273 -0.88 10.37 -18.91
C PHE A 273 -1.74 9.69 -19.96
N ASP A 274 -1.15 9.39 -21.10
CA ASP A 274 -1.83 8.68 -22.18
C ASP A 274 -0.89 7.72 -22.91
N TRP A 275 -1.43 6.59 -23.33
CA TRP A 275 -0.75 5.62 -24.17
C TRP A 275 -0.99 5.97 -25.62
N THR A 276 0.04 6.45 -26.31
CA THR A 276 -0.06 6.87 -27.71
C THR A 276 0.49 5.78 -28.63
N PRO A 277 -0.28 5.34 -29.65
CA PRO A 277 0.21 4.41 -30.65
C PRO A 277 1.41 4.97 -31.41
N GLN A 278 2.48 4.18 -31.52
CA GLN A 278 3.68 4.51 -32.27
C GLN A 278 4.27 3.22 -32.84
N ASN A 279 4.39 3.10 -34.16
CA ASN A 279 5.03 1.95 -34.84
C ASN A 279 4.58 0.57 -34.31
N ASP A 280 3.27 0.29 -34.31
CA ASP A 280 2.67 -0.97 -33.82
C ASP A 280 2.91 -1.30 -32.33
N THR A 281 3.40 -0.33 -31.56
CA THR A 281 3.51 -0.37 -30.09
C THR A 281 2.84 0.86 -29.49
N TYR A 282 2.82 0.96 -28.16
CA TYR A 282 2.40 2.14 -27.42
C TYR A 282 3.58 2.79 -26.70
N THR A 283 3.56 4.12 -26.66
CA THR A 283 4.49 4.94 -25.87
C THR A 283 3.66 5.75 -24.87
N LEU A 284 4.05 5.76 -23.60
CA LEU A 284 3.43 6.60 -22.59
C LEU A 284 3.97 8.02 -22.72
N GLN A 285 3.09 9.00 -22.65
CA GLN A 285 3.46 10.40 -22.57
C GLN A 285 2.56 11.17 -21.62
N LEU A 286 3.04 12.34 -21.19
CA LEU A 286 2.19 13.32 -20.51
C LEU A 286 1.10 13.80 -21.47
N LYS A 287 -0.14 13.76 -20.99
CA LYS A 287 -1.32 14.18 -21.72
C LYS A 287 -1.34 15.69 -21.87
N LYS A 288 -1.58 16.15 -23.10
CA LYS A 288 -1.82 17.58 -23.38
C LYS A 288 -3.27 17.92 -23.06
N LEU A 289 -3.51 18.32 -21.82
CA LEU A 289 -4.84 18.73 -21.37
C LEU A 289 -5.19 20.11 -21.94
N THR A 290 -6.37 20.20 -22.57
CA THR A 290 -6.92 21.49 -23.04
C THR A 290 -7.26 22.42 -21.88
N ARG A 291 -7.59 21.85 -20.72
CA ARG A 291 -7.76 22.54 -19.45
C ARG A 291 -7.31 21.63 -18.31
N GLN A 292 -6.50 22.19 -17.41
CA GLN A 292 -6.07 21.49 -16.21
C GLN A 292 -7.24 21.32 -15.22
N PRO A 293 -7.34 20.17 -14.54
CA PRO A 293 -8.18 20.05 -13.35
C PRO A 293 -7.83 21.14 -12.35
N TYR A 294 -8.85 21.66 -11.68
CA TYR A 294 -8.67 22.64 -10.63
C TYR A 294 -8.00 22.00 -9.42
N TRP A 295 -7.12 22.76 -8.77
CA TRP A 295 -6.56 22.35 -7.49
C TRP A 295 -7.65 22.20 -6.45
N GLN A 296 -7.50 21.19 -5.59
CA GLN A 296 -8.39 20.88 -4.48
C GLN A 296 -7.56 20.69 -3.21
N GLY A 297 -8.13 20.99 -2.05
CA GLY A 297 -7.59 20.54 -0.76
C GLY A 297 -7.88 19.06 -0.50
N ALA A 298 -7.25 18.51 0.53
CA ALA A 298 -7.33 17.11 0.96
C ALA A 298 -7.50 17.03 2.47
N TYR A 299 -7.94 15.86 2.93
CA TYR A 299 -7.94 15.56 4.36
C TYR A 299 -6.79 14.60 4.69
N GLU A 300 -6.09 14.91 5.78
CA GLU A 300 -5.02 14.10 6.36
C GLU A 300 -5.38 13.79 7.84
N ASP A 301 -4.56 12.98 8.51
CA ASP A 301 -4.72 12.59 9.93
C ASP A 301 -6.14 12.13 10.28
N ASP A 302 -6.61 11.09 9.58
CA ASP A 302 -7.96 10.51 9.74
C ASP A 302 -9.11 11.53 9.61
N GLY A 303 -8.90 12.60 8.83
CA GLY A 303 -9.90 13.65 8.59
C GLY A 303 -9.79 14.85 9.53
N SER A 304 -8.86 14.84 10.48
CA SER A 304 -8.70 15.91 11.46
C SER A 304 -7.91 17.13 10.94
N VAL A 305 -7.30 17.01 9.76
CA VAL A 305 -6.53 18.09 9.12
C VAL A 305 -7.00 18.25 7.68
N TYR A 306 -7.23 19.49 7.25
CA TYR A 306 -7.50 19.85 5.86
C TYR A 306 -6.32 20.63 5.28
N GLU A 307 -5.73 20.12 4.20
CA GLU A 307 -4.51 20.67 3.60
C GLU A 307 -4.74 21.16 2.17
N ILE A 308 -4.04 22.23 1.79
CA ILE A 308 -3.96 22.73 0.42
C ILE A 308 -2.50 22.95 0.06
N ASN A 309 -2.01 22.26 -0.97
CA ASN A 309 -0.62 22.30 -1.40
C ASN A 309 -0.39 23.26 -2.57
N TYR A 310 0.86 23.73 -2.70
CA TYR A 310 1.34 24.60 -3.78
C TYR A 310 0.56 25.91 -3.89
N VAL A 311 0.37 26.58 -2.76
CA VAL A 311 -0.40 27.81 -2.63
C VAL A 311 0.48 28.99 -2.25
N LYS A 312 0.03 30.19 -2.62
CA LYS A 312 0.62 31.47 -2.21
C LYS A 312 0.08 31.88 -0.83
N PRO A 313 0.81 32.69 -0.04
CA PRO A 313 0.41 33.06 1.32
C PRO A 313 -1.02 33.64 1.43
N GLU A 314 -1.51 34.31 0.39
CA GLU A 314 -2.83 34.95 0.36
C GLU A 314 -3.99 33.95 0.49
N ILE A 315 -3.76 32.65 0.28
CA ILE A 315 -4.78 31.63 0.48
C ILE A 315 -5.25 31.56 1.93
N GLN A 316 -4.38 31.86 2.90
CA GLN A 316 -4.72 31.84 4.32
C GLN A 316 -5.83 32.85 4.62
N LYS A 317 -5.62 34.10 4.17
CA LYS A 317 -6.62 35.17 4.28
C LYS A 317 -7.90 34.79 3.54
N THR A 318 -7.76 34.22 2.35
CA THR A 318 -8.89 33.78 1.52
C THR A 318 -9.77 32.75 2.22
N LEU A 319 -9.16 31.74 2.87
CA LEU A 319 -9.91 30.74 3.63
C LEU A 319 -10.58 31.36 4.87
N ILE A 320 -9.89 32.26 5.58
CA ILE A 320 -10.49 32.97 6.73
C ILE A 320 -11.70 33.81 6.27
N GLU A 321 -11.56 34.61 5.22
CA GLU A 321 -12.66 35.41 4.66
C GLU A 321 -13.83 34.52 4.20
N PHE A 322 -13.54 33.36 3.62
CA PHE A 322 -14.54 32.36 3.27
C PHE A 322 -15.31 31.84 4.50
N ILE A 323 -14.59 31.49 5.58
CA ILE A 323 -15.18 31.03 6.84
C ILE A 323 -16.05 32.13 7.46
N LEU A 324 -15.53 33.36 7.57
CA LEU A 324 -16.26 34.48 8.15
C LEU A 324 -17.57 34.74 7.39
N LYS A 325 -17.51 34.77 6.05
CA LYS A 325 -18.70 34.94 5.21
C LYS A 325 -19.70 33.80 5.38
N ARG A 326 -19.23 32.55 5.42
CA ARG A 326 -20.09 31.35 5.52
C ARG A 326 -20.89 31.30 6.83
N TYR A 327 -20.29 31.75 7.93
CA TYR A 327 -20.89 31.70 9.26
C TYR A 327 -21.35 33.08 9.77
N GLU A 328 -21.39 34.09 8.90
CA GLU A 328 -21.80 35.47 9.25
C GLU A 328 -21.01 36.06 10.44
N LEU A 329 -19.72 35.73 10.51
CA LEU A 329 -18.83 36.15 11.59
C LEU A 329 -18.14 37.49 11.25
N SER A 330 -17.89 38.30 12.28
CA SER A 330 -17.06 39.50 12.16
C SER A 330 -15.57 39.19 12.30
N GLU A 331 -14.70 40.12 11.91
CA GLU A 331 -13.23 40.01 12.09
C GLU A 331 -12.79 39.76 13.54
N LYS A 332 -13.63 40.08 14.54
CA LYS A 332 -13.36 39.76 15.95
C LYS A 332 -13.28 38.25 16.24
N ALA A 333 -13.77 37.42 15.33
CA ALA A 333 -13.62 35.97 15.42
C ALA A 333 -12.21 35.50 15.04
N ILE A 334 -11.39 36.36 14.42
CA ILE A 334 -9.99 36.09 14.14
C ILE A 334 -9.18 36.38 15.40
N LEU A 335 -8.40 35.40 15.82
CA LEU A 335 -7.48 35.49 16.95
C LEU A 335 -6.04 35.30 16.44
N PRO A 336 -5.04 35.90 17.10
CA PRO A 336 -3.65 35.65 16.76
C PRO A 336 -3.30 34.16 16.90
N GLY A 337 -2.26 33.74 16.17
CA GLY A 337 -1.60 32.44 16.33
C GLY A 337 -0.99 32.24 17.72
N SER A 338 -0.30 31.12 17.89
CA SER A 338 0.56 30.91 19.07
C SER A 338 1.79 31.81 19.01
N GLU A 339 2.40 32.10 20.17
CA GLU A 339 3.66 32.85 20.26
C GLU A 339 4.84 32.18 19.53
N TYR A 340 4.68 30.89 19.18
CA TYR A 340 5.69 30.06 18.50
C TYR A 340 5.45 29.89 17.00
N SER A 341 4.35 30.43 16.45
CA SER A 341 4.04 30.35 15.01
C SER A 341 3.74 31.73 14.45
N THR A 342 4.66 32.27 13.65
CA THR A 342 4.54 33.63 13.10
C THR A 342 3.50 33.74 12.00
N ASP A 343 3.13 32.62 11.37
CA ASP A 343 2.24 32.57 10.20
C ASP A 343 0.96 31.74 10.46
N GLU A 344 0.58 31.52 11.73
CA GLU A 344 -0.70 30.93 12.12
C GLU A 344 -1.71 32.02 12.50
N LEU A 345 -2.95 31.86 12.05
CA LEU A 345 -4.11 32.61 12.53
C LEU A 345 -5.15 31.63 13.06
N ASN A 346 -5.87 32.05 14.09
CA ASN A 346 -6.96 31.27 14.66
C ASN A 346 -8.30 31.89 14.30
N VAL A 347 -9.33 31.06 14.10
CA VAL A 347 -10.70 31.51 13.86
C VAL A 347 -11.67 30.78 14.78
N MET A 348 -12.53 31.55 15.46
CA MET A 348 -13.58 31.02 16.34
C MET A 348 -14.84 30.73 15.52
N VAL A 349 -15.24 29.45 15.45
CA VAL A 349 -16.44 29.01 14.73
C VAL A 349 -17.28 28.14 15.65
N LYS A 350 -18.53 28.54 15.94
CA LYS A 350 -19.45 27.78 16.82
C LYS A 350 -18.83 27.42 18.19
N GLY A 351 -17.98 28.29 18.73
CA GLY A 351 -17.27 28.08 20.00
C GLY A 351 -16.00 27.22 19.91
N LEU A 352 -15.65 26.73 18.71
CA LEU A 352 -14.43 25.96 18.46
C LEU A 352 -13.32 26.88 17.93
N LYS A 353 -12.12 26.73 18.49
CA LYS A 353 -10.92 27.45 18.04
C LYS A 353 -10.16 26.65 16.99
N LEU A 354 -10.19 27.10 15.74
CA LEU A 354 -9.57 26.44 14.59
C LEU A 354 -8.32 27.19 14.14
N ALA A 355 -7.25 26.47 13.86
CA ALA A 355 -6.01 27.02 13.35
C ALA A 355 -6.01 26.99 11.81
N VAL A 356 -5.61 28.12 11.21
CA VAL A 356 -5.34 28.28 9.79
C VAL A 356 -3.87 28.68 9.65
N TRP A 357 -3.02 27.73 9.28
CA TRP A 357 -1.58 27.90 9.27
C TRP A 357 -1.03 27.83 7.86
N TYR A 358 -0.32 28.87 7.42
CA TYR A 358 0.43 28.82 6.18
C TYR A 358 1.89 28.45 6.47
N ARG A 359 2.33 27.31 5.93
CA ARG A 359 3.70 26.82 6.03
C ARG A 359 4.48 27.27 4.79
N LYS A 360 5.26 28.33 4.95
CA LYS A 360 5.95 29.01 3.84
C LYS A 360 6.95 28.10 3.11
N GLU A 361 7.71 27.30 3.85
CA GLU A 361 8.73 26.41 3.28
C GLU A 361 8.09 25.30 2.42
N GLU A 362 6.95 24.78 2.88
CA GLU A 362 6.17 23.73 2.21
C GLU A 362 5.21 24.30 1.14
N ARG A 363 5.00 25.62 1.12
CA ARG A 363 3.99 26.31 0.28
C ARG A 363 2.60 25.69 0.46
N GLN A 364 2.26 25.44 1.72
CA GLN A 364 1.10 24.66 2.12
C GLN A 364 0.21 25.48 3.07
N LEU A 365 -1.10 25.35 2.92
CA LEU A 365 -2.08 25.78 3.93
C LEU A 365 -2.59 24.57 4.70
N VAL A 366 -2.57 24.65 6.02
CA VAL A 366 -3.11 23.65 6.94
C VAL A 366 -4.25 24.25 7.74
N PHE A 367 -5.38 23.56 7.75
CA PHE A 367 -6.58 23.94 8.50
C PHE A 367 -6.98 22.80 9.44
N MET A 368 -6.93 23.07 10.73
CA MET A 368 -7.07 22.04 11.76
C MET A 368 -7.59 22.60 13.08
N LYS A 369 -7.79 21.72 14.07
CA LYS A 369 -7.98 22.13 15.47
C LYS A 369 -6.78 22.94 15.95
N ASN A 370 -6.98 23.98 16.76
CA ASN A 370 -5.85 24.58 17.46
C ASN A 370 -5.14 23.55 18.36
N VAL A 371 -3.81 23.50 18.29
CA VAL A 371 -2.99 22.46 18.93
C VAL A 371 -3.14 22.37 20.46
N TYR A 372 -3.61 23.44 21.11
CA TYR A 372 -3.80 23.49 22.57
C TYR A 372 -5.21 23.13 23.03
N GLU A 373 -6.13 22.88 22.10
CA GLU A 373 -7.50 22.47 22.43
C GLU A 373 -7.58 20.96 22.63
N ALA A 374 -8.54 20.49 23.43
CA ALA A 374 -8.77 19.06 23.60
C ALA A 374 -9.39 18.44 22.32
N ASP A 375 -9.06 17.19 22.03
CA ASP A 375 -9.68 16.47 20.91
C ASP A 375 -11.18 16.28 21.13
N SER A 376 -11.94 16.43 20.05
CA SER A 376 -13.39 16.26 20.02
C SER A 376 -13.86 16.01 18.61
N GLU A 377 -14.83 15.11 18.42
CA GLU A 377 -15.48 14.86 17.12
C GLU A 377 -16.07 16.14 16.49
N ALA A 378 -16.38 17.15 17.31
CA ALA A 378 -16.87 18.44 16.84
C ALA A 378 -15.85 19.15 15.93
N TYR A 379 -14.54 18.97 16.18
CA TYR A 379 -13.48 19.53 15.35
C TYR A 379 -13.42 18.89 13.98
N THR A 380 -13.34 17.55 13.91
CA THR A 380 -13.38 16.82 12.64
C THR A 380 -14.61 17.21 11.82
N LYS A 381 -15.78 17.27 12.46
CA LYS A 381 -17.02 17.65 11.77
C LYS A 381 -17.00 19.07 11.19
N ILE A 382 -16.53 20.06 11.95
CA ILE A 382 -16.48 21.46 11.45
C ILE A 382 -15.41 21.63 10.38
N ILE A 383 -14.29 20.90 10.48
CA ILE A 383 -13.21 20.89 9.49
C ILE A 383 -13.73 20.33 8.17
N HIS A 384 -14.44 19.20 8.20
CA HIS A 384 -15.10 18.65 7.01
C HIS A 384 -16.17 19.59 6.44
N GLU A 385 -17.02 20.20 7.29
CA GLU A 385 -18.05 21.14 6.83
C GLU A 385 -17.47 22.33 6.06
N ILE A 386 -16.32 22.85 6.50
CA ILE A 386 -15.62 23.97 5.87
C ILE A 386 -14.80 23.51 4.67
N GLY A 387 -14.02 22.44 4.82
CA GLY A 387 -13.15 21.89 3.78
C GLY A 387 -13.93 21.47 2.54
N ASP A 388 -15.05 20.76 2.71
CA ASP A 388 -15.90 20.31 1.60
C ASP A 388 -16.53 21.50 0.88
N ALA A 389 -16.98 22.51 1.63
CA ALA A 389 -17.55 23.73 1.06
C ALA A 389 -16.50 24.54 0.30
N PHE A 390 -15.26 24.59 0.81
CA PHE A 390 -14.16 25.27 0.14
C PHE A 390 -13.72 24.52 -1.11
N ASN A 391 -13.59 23.20 -1.06
CA ASN A 391 -13.34 22.35 -2.23
C ASN A 391 -14.41 22.51 -3.30
N LYS A 392 -15.69 22.61 -2.92
CA LYS A 392 -16.75 22.93 -3.88
C LYS A 392 -16.50 24.27 -4.59
N ALA A 393 -16.11 25.31 -3.86
CA ALA A 393 -15.77 26.60 -4.46
C ALA A 393 -14.52 26.52 -5.36
N LEU A 394 -13.49 25.78 -4.95
CA LEU A 394 -12.30 25.52 -5.75
C LEU A 394 -12.65 24.80 -7.06
N ASN A 395 -13.53 23.80 -7.01
CA ASN A 395 -13.98 23.05 -8.19
C ASN A 395 -14.85 23.89 -9.14
N GLU A 396 -15.47 24.97 -8.64
CA GLU A 396 -16.12 26.00 -9.47
C GLU A 396 -15.11 26.98 -10.11
N GLY A 397 -13.81 26.81 -9.84
CA GLY A 397 -12.73 27.67 -10.35
C GLY A 397 -12.44 28.90 -9.51
N LYS A 398 -13.11 29.06 -8.35
CA LYS A 398 -12.81 30.17 -7.44
C LYS A 398 -11.47 29.94 -6.77
N TYR A 399 -10.79 31.04 -6.46
CA TYR A 399 -9.53 31.06 -5.70
C TYR A 399 -8.34 30.35 -6.37
N GLN A 400 -8.48 29.87 -7.61
CA GLN A 400 -7.41 29.17 -8.33
C GLN A 400 -6.19 30.08 -8.60
N ASN A 401 -6.39 31.40 -8.62
CA ASN A 401 -5.33 32.42 -8.72
C ASN A 401 -4.33 32.41 -7.55
N HIS A 402 -4.69 31.75 -6.43
CA HIS A 402 -3.83 31.61 -5.26
C HIS A 402 -2.94 30.36 -5.31
N PHE A 403 -3.06 29.53 -6.34
CA PHE A 403 -2.13 28.41 -6.55
C PHE A 403 -0.90 28.86 -7.34
N ILE A 404 0.17 28.13 -7.14
CA ILE A 404 1.43 28.30 -7.86
C ILE A 404 1.31 27.52 -9.17
N GLU A 405 1.84 28.12 -10.24
CA GLU A 405 1.97 27.51 -11.56
C GLU A 405 3.46 27.45 -11.91
N ASP A 406 3.86 26.47 -12.72
CA ASP A 406 5.24 26.27 -13.16
C ASP A 406 5.72 27.32 -14.18
#